data_AF-A0A7X0D5Y0-F1
#
_entry.id   AF-A0A7X0D5Y0-F1
#
_cell.length_a   1.000
_cell.length_b   1.000
_cell.length_c   1.000
_cell.angle_alpha   90.00
_cell.angle_beta   90.00
_cell.angle_gamma   90.00
#
_symmetry.space_group_name_H-M   'P 1'
#
loop_
_entity.id
_entity.type
_entity.pdbx_description
1 polymer ?
#
loop_
_entity_poly.entity_id
_entity_poly.type
_entity_poly.pdbx_seq_one_letter_code
_entity_poly.pdbx_strand_id
1 'polypeptide(L)' 'MARPCPRCGGSGNSPDGSGKCYFCKGNGETLRAPAPAS' A
#
# COMPACT_ATOMS: atom_id res chain seq x y z
N MET A 1 -5.40 0.32 13.49
CA MET A 1 -5.64 -0.84 12.60
C MET A 1 -4.97 -0.54 11.27
N ALA A 2 -4.00 -1.36 10.86
CA ALA A 2 -3.36 -1.22 9.56
C ALA A 2 -4.39 -1.47 8.45
N ARG A 3 -4.41 -0.63 7.41
CA ARG A 3 -5.31 -0.80 6.25
C ARG A 3 -4.50 -1.34 5.07
N PRO A 4 -5.11 -2.16 4.20
CA PRO A 4 -4.44 -2.62 2.99
C PRO A 4 -4.00 -1.42 2.17
N CYS A 5 -2.78 -1.47 1.67
CA CYS A 5 -2.21 -0.38 0.89
C CYS A 5 -3.06 -0.13 -0.36
N PRO A 6 -3.61 1.07 -0.57
CA PRO A 6 -4.51 1.34 -1.70
C PRO A 6 -3.81 1.30 -3.06
N ARG A 7 -2.48 1.31 -3.08
CA ARG A 7 -1.67 1.28 -4.32
C ARG A 7 -1.36 -0.13 -4.79
N CYS A 8 -1.24 -1.09 -3.88
CA CYS A 8 -0.96 -2.49 -4.21
C CYS A 8 -2.05 -3.47 -3.78
N GLY A 9 -3.16 -2.98 -3.20
CA GLY A 9 -4.27 -3.82 -2.75
C GLY A 9 -3.96 -4.75 -1.58
N GLY A 10 -2.88 -4.52 -0.83
CA GLY A 10 -2.44 -5.45 0.23
C GLY A 10 -1.24 -6.32 -0.16
N SER A 11 -0.91 -6.41 -1.45
CA SER A 11 0.07 -7.38 -1.95
C SER A 11 1.53 -7.05 -1.60
N GLY A 12 1.82 -5.81 -1.22
CA GLY A 12 3.18 -5.34 -0.93
C GLY A 12 4.07 -5.15 -2.16
N ASN A 13 3.69 -5.68 -3.32
CA ASN A 13 4.39 -5.46 -4.59
C ASN A 13 3.73 -4.37 -5.45
N SER A 14 4.54 -3.69 -6.24
CA SER A 14 4.08 -2.75 -7.25
C SER A 14 3.13 -3.47 -8.22
N PRO A 15 1.99 -2.85 -8.58
CA PRO A 15 1.01 -3.47 -9.46
C PRO A 15 1.57 -3.72 -10.88
N ASP A 16 2.57 -2.94 -11.29
CA ASP A 16 3.34 -3.09 -12.52
C ASP A 16 4.39 -4.22 -12.49
N GLY A 17 4.53 -4.94 -11.37
CA GLY A 17 5.47 -6.06 -11.25
C GLY A 17 6.94 -5.66 -11.15
N SER A 18 7.28 -4.36 -11.07
CA SER A 18 8.67 -3.89 -10.99
C SER A 18 9.34 -4.11 -9.61
N GLY A 19 8.72 -4.90 -8.73
CA GLY A 19 9.23 -5.22 -7.40
C GLY A 19 8.34 -4.67 -6.27
N LYS A 20 8.95 -4.28 -5.15
CA LYS A 20 8.21 -3.85 -3.95
C LYS A 20 7.49 -2.52 -4.16
N CYS A 21 6.25 -2.44 -3.66
CA CYS A 21 5.41 -1.25 -3.76
C CYS A 21 6.06 -0.08 -3.03
N TYR A 22 6.41 0.98 -3.76
CA TYR A 22 7.09 2.16 -3.20
C TYR A 22 6.27 2.89 -2.13
N PHE A 23 4.94 2.80 -2.20
CA PHE A 23 4.03 3.50 -1.31
C PHE A 23 4.00 2.89 0.11
N CYS A 24 3.85 1.57 0.21
CA CYS A 24 3.92 0.85 1.49
C CYS A 24 5.30 0.27 1.78
N LYS A 25 6.30 0.53 0.92
CA LYS A 25 7.67 0.02 1.00
C LYS A 25 7.79 -1.50 1.10
N GLY A 26 6.84 -2.25 0.54
CA GLY A 26 6.82 -3.71 0.61
C GLY A 26 5.94 -4.29 1.72
N ASN A 27 5.44 -3.47 2.65
CA ASN A 27 4.71 -3.99 3.81
C ASN A 27 3.30 -4.50 3.49
N GLY A 28 2.72 -4.17 2.32
CA GLY A 28 1.34 -4.52 1.98
C GLY A 28 0.29 -3.70 2.74
N GLU A 29 0.64 -3.15 3.88
CA GLU A 29 -0.22 -2.35 4.74
C GLU A 29 0.37 -0.96 5.00
N THR A 30 -0.50 0.03 5.22
CA THR A 30 -0.08 1.38 5.60
C THR A 30 -0.53 1.68 7.02
N LEU A 31 0.44 2.07 7.86
CA LEU A 31 0.21 2.49 9.26
C LEU A 31 -0.62 3.77 9.34
N ARG A 32 -0.56 4.62 8.32
CA ARG A 32 -1.48 5.75 8.12
C ARG A 32 -2.60 5.29 7.19
N ALA A 33 -3.83 5.38 7.68
CA ALA A 33 -4.97 5.50 6.77
C ALA A 33 -4.69 6.68 5.83
N PRO A 34 -4.96 6.57 4.51
CA PRO A 34 -5.11 7.79 3.72
C PRO A 34 -6.18 8.64 4.44
N ALA A 35 -5.92 9.95 4.58
CA ALA A 35 -6.93 10.87 5.09
C ALA A 35 -8.25 10.60 4.34
N PRO A 36 -9.40 10.52 5.02
CA PRO A 36 -10.66 10.31 4.32
C PRO A 36 -10.75 11.38 3.23
N ALA A 37 -10.92 10.94 1.99
CA ALA A 37 -11.15 11.85 0.88
C ALA A 37 -12.46 12.61 1.20
N SER A 38 -12.31 13.89 1.52
CA SER A 38 -13.42 14.85 1.62
C SER A 38 -14.04 15.11 0.26
#